data_AF-A0A734BVE1-F1
#
_entry.id   AF-A0A734BVE1-F1
#
_cell.length_a   1.000
_cell.length_b   1.000
_cell.length_c   1.000
_cell.angle_alpha   90.00
_cell.angle_beta   90.00
_cell.angle_gamma   90.00
#
_symmetry.space_group_name_H-M   'P 1'
#
loop_
_entity.id
_entity.type
_entity.pdbx_description
1 polymer ?
#
loop_
_entity_poly.entity_id
_entity_poly.type
_entity_poly.pdbx_seq_one_letter_code
_entity_poly.pdbx_strand_id
1 'polypeptide(L)' 'MANLIFGEPSLFSINISTDDRFASVSIFCASEEIGDSSEYVLLSTFISLIKNKIDNYDYSLSNELFNLE' A
#
# COMPACT_ATOMS: atom_id res chain seq x y z
N MET A 1 9.45 -11.64 -0.85
CA MET A 1 8.69 -10.71 -0.01
C MET A 1 9.34 -9.35 -0.06
N ALA A 2 8.71 -8.38 -0.73
CA ALA A 2 9.17 -7.00 -0.76
C ALA A 2 8.30 -6.15 0.18
N ASN A 3 8.91 -5.17 0.83
CA ASN A 3 8.22 -4.29 1.76
C ASN A 3 8.52 -2.84 1.46
N LEU A 4 7.48 -2.03 1.31
CA LEU A 4 7.58 -0.61 1.02
C LEU A 4 6.86 0.19 2.11
N ILE A 5 7.60 1.08 2.76
CA ILE A 5 7.08 1.96 3.80
C ILE A 5 7.14 3.39 3.28
N PHE A 6 5.97 4.04 3.24
CA PHE A 6 5.85 5.47 2.99
C PHE A 6 5.58 6.19 4.30
N GLY A 7 6.39 7.18 4.65
CA GLY A 7 6.21 7.97 5.87
C GLY A 7 6.97 7.44 7.09
N GLU A 8 6.53 7.84 8.27
CA GLU A 8 7.17 7.57 9.56
C GLU A 8 6.14 6.92 10.51
N PRO A 9 6.28 5.65 10.90
CA PRO A 9 5.27 4.93 11.68
C PRO A 9 4.86 5.58 12.99
N SER A 10 5.79 6.30 13.64
CA SER A 10 5.49 7.04 14.87
C SER A 10 4.58 8.26 14.67
N LEU A 11 4.37 8.69 13.41
CA LEU A 11 3.49 9.79 13.03
C LEU A 11 2.36 9.30 12.12
N PHE A 12 2.71 8.97 10.88
CA PHE A 12 1.84 8.41 9.88
C PHE A 12 2.70 7.65 8.87
N SER A 13 2.37 6.38 8.61
CA SER A 13 2.99 5.63 7.52
C SER A 13 2.02 4.67 6.85
N ILE A 14 2.30 4.33 5.60
CA ILE A 14 1.64 3.25 4.88
C ILE A 14 2.70 2.19 4.62
N ASN A 15 2.46 0.99 5.13
CA ASN A 15 3.29 -0.17 4.89
C ASN A 15 2.60 -1.10 3.90
N ILE A 16 3.31 -1.47 2.83
CA ILE A 16 2.82 -2.37 1.79
C ILE A 16 3.78 -3.55 1.72
N SER A 17 3.31 -4.70 2.17
CA SER A 17 4.02 -5.97 2.09
C SER A 17 3.49 -6.78 0.92
N THR A 18 4.39 -7.31 0.09
CA THR A 18 4.04 -8.15 -1.07
C THR A 18 4.65 -9.54 -0.96
N ASP A 19 3.86 -10.55 -1.30
CA ASP A 19 4.29 -11.94 -1.42
C ASP A 19 3.70 -12.57 -2.70
N ASP A 20 4.57 -12.88 -3.67
CA ASP A 20 4.19 -13.25 -5.04
C ASP A 20 3.15 -12.25 -5.62
N ARG A 21 1.91 -12.70 -5.85
CA ARG A 21 0.83 -11.89 -6.43
C ARG A 21 -0.08 -11.25 -5.40
N PHE A 22 0.28 -11.34 -4.12
CA PHE A 22 -0.52 -10.86 -3.01
C PHE A 22 0.11 -9.63 -2.36
N ALA A 23 -0.74 -8.76 -1.84
CA ALA A 23 -0.38 -7.57 -1.09
C ALA A 23 -1.18 -7.50 0.20
N SER A 24 -0.50 -7.06 1.26
CA SER A 24 -1.08 -6.66 2.53
C SER A 24 -0.69 -5.21 2.79
N VAL A 25 -1.65 -4.39 3.21
CA VAL A 25 -1.46 -2.95 3.40
C VAL A 25 -1.94 -2.55 4.78
N SER A 26 -1.03 -1.97 5.54
CA SER A 26 -1.30 -1.46 6.88
C SER A 26 -1.02 0.04 6.91
N ILE A 27 -1.94 0.80 7.50
CA ILE A 27 -1.75 2.23 7.73
C ILE A 27 -1.45 2.41 9.20
N PHE A 28 -0.28 2.96 9.53
CA PHE A 28 0.08 3.30 10.90
C PHE A 28 -0.20 4.77 11.16
N CYS A 29 -0.88 5.08 12.26
CA CYS A 29 -1.10 6.44 12.76
C CYS A 29 -0.71 6.48 14.23
N ALA A 30 0.30 7.29 14.58
CA ALA A 30 0.83 7.37 15.95
C ALA A 30 1.14 5.98 16.58
N SER A 31 1.73 5.07 15.79
CA SER A 31 2.01 3.66 16.13
C SER A 31 0.79 2.73 16.24
N GLU A 32 -0.43 3.20 16.02
CA GLU A 32 -1.62 2.35 15.91
C GLU A 32 -1.76 1.84 14.47
N GLU A 33 -1.92 0.53 14.30
CA GLU A 33 -2.18 -0.10 13.00
C GLU A 33 -3.67 -0.05 12.67
N ILE A 34 -3.98 0.52 11.51
CA ILE A 34 -5.31 0.53 10.90
C ILE A 34 -5.23 -0.37 9.67
N GLY A 35 -5.92 -1.51 9.75
CA GLY A 35 -5.85 -2.59 8.78
C GLY A 35 -5.56 -3.92 9.48
N ASP A 36 -5.32 -4.97 8.70
CA ASP A 36 -4.88 -6.26 9.19
C ASP A 36 -3.72 -6.75 8.32
N SER A 37 -2.50 -6.67 8.85
CA SER A 37 -1.30 -7.12 8.15
C SER A 37 -1.30 -8.63 7.83
N SER A 38 -2.20 -9.41 8.45
CA SER A 38 -2.38 -10.84 8.18
C SER A 38 -3.34 -11.13 7.01
N GLU A 39 -4.11 -10.14 6.56
CA GLU A 39 -5.00 -10.28 5.41
C GLU A 39 -4.33 -9.84 4.11
N TYR A 40 -4.35 -10.75 3.13
CA TYR A 40 -3.73 -10.54 1.82
C TYR A 40 -4.80 -10.48 0.73
N VAL A 41 -4.67 -9.50 -0.15
CA VAL A 41 -5.47 -9.36 -1.38
C VAL A 41 -4.58 -9.49 -2.60
N LEU A 42 -5.15 -9.72 -3.78
CA LEU A 42 -4.37 -9.67 -5.01
C LEU A 42 -3.76 -8.28 -5.20
N LEU A 43 -2.45 -8.22 -5.46
CA LEU A 43 -1.71 -6.96 -5.67
C LEU A 43 -2.33 -6.12 -6.80
N SER A 44 -2.74 -6.77 -7.88
CA SER A 44 -3.41 -6.12 -9.01
C SER A 44 -4.75 -5.47 -8.62
N THR A 45 -5.52 -6.11 -7.73
CA THR A 45 -6.76 -5.54 -7.18
C THR A 45 -6.44 -4.29 -6.35
N PHE A 46 -5.44 -4.37 -5.48
CA PHE A 46 -5.02 -3.25 -4.65
C PHE A 46 -4.56 -2.05 -5.51
N ILE A 47 -3.66 -2.28 -6.48
CA ILE A 47 -3.18 -1.24 -7.41
C ILE A 47 -4.35 -0.60 -8.17
N SER A 48 -5.29 -1.41 -8.66
CA SER A 48 -6.46 -0.93 -9.42
C SER A 48 -7.36 -0.01 -8.58
N LEU A 49 -7.60 -0.36 -7.31
CA LEU A 49 -8.42 0.43 -6.40
C LEU A 49 -7.78 1.79 -6.09
N ILE A 50 -6.48 1.81 -5.80
CA ILE A 50 -5.76 3.06 -5.54
C ILE A 50 -5.71 3.91 -6.81
N LYS A 51 -5.36 3.32 -7.96
CA LYS A 51 -5.28 4.02 -9.24
C LYS A 51 -6.58 4.73 -9.58
N ASN A 52 -7.72 4.05 -9.47
CA ASN A 52 -9.02 4.67 -9.69
C ASN A 52 -9.24 5.87 -8.75
N LYS A 53 -8.87 5.73 -7.46
CA LYS A 53 -9.03 6.81 -6.49
C LYS A 53 -8.17 8.02 -6.83
N ILE A 54 -6.90 7.86 -7.20
CA ILE A 54 -5.97 8.97 -7.49
C ILE A 54 -6.25 9.66 -8.84
N ASP A 55 -6.66 8.90 -9.86
CA ASP A 55 -6.95 9.42 -11.20
C ASP A 55 -8.13 10.42 -11.12
N ASN A 56 -9.08 10.20 -10.19
CA ASN A 56 -10.19 11.14 -9.93
C ASN A 56 -9.75 12.49 -9.33
N TYR A 57 -8.49 12.62 -8.89
CA TYR A 57 -7.92 13.87 -8.37
C TYR A 57 -6.84 14.44 -9.31
N ASP A 58 -6.76 13.97 -10.55
CA ASP A 58 -5.71 14.33 -11.53
C ASP A 58 -4.28 14.08 -11.02
N TYR A 59 -4.10 13.09 -10.14
CA TYR A 59 -2.79 12.63 -9.67
C TYR A 59 -2.35 11.36 -10.38
N SER A 60 -1.03 11.12 -10.40
CA SER A 60 -0.42 9.91 -10.98
C SER A 60 0.20 9.03 -9.89
N LEU A 61 0.08 7.71 -10.04
CA LEU A 61 0.73 6.75 -9.14
C LEU A 61 2.25 6.83 -9.30
N SER A 62 3.01 6.76 -8.20
CA SER A 62 4.48 6.71 -8.26
C SER A 62 4.96 5.42 -8.94
N ASN A 63 6.04 5.52 -9.74
CA ASN A 63 6.69 4.37 -10.38
C ASN A 63 7.17 3.30 -9.38
N GLU A 64 7.46 3.70 -8.14
CA GLU A 64 7.87 2.78 -7.07
C GLU A 64 6.78 1.75 -6.73
N LEU A 65 5.50 2.10 -6.88
CA LEU A 65 4.39 1.18 -6.68
C LEU A 65 4.18 0.25 -7.88
N PHE A 66 4.47 0.71 -9.10
CA PHE A 66 4.39 -0.13 -10.30
C PHE A 66 5.46 -1.22 -10.32
N ASN A 67 6.63 -0.94 -9.75
CA ASN A 67 7.72 -1.92 -9.65
C ASN A 67 7.51 -2.98 -8.55
N LEU A 68 6.35 -2.98 -7.87
CA LEU A 68 5.96 -4.03 -6.94
C LEU A 68 5.29 -5.24 -7.64
N GLU A 69 4.87 -5.10 -8.91
CA GLU A 69 4.36 -6.22 -9.73
C GLU A 69 5.46 -7.22 -10.13
#